data_AF-A0A523PQ21-F1
#
_entry.id   AF-A0A523PQ21-F1
#
_cell.length_a   1.000
_cell.length_b   1.000
_cell.length_c   1.000
_cell.angle_alpha   90.00
_cell.angle_beta   90.00
_cell.angle_gamma   90.00
#
_symmetry.space_group_name_H-M   'P 1'
#
loop_
_entity.id
_entity.type
_entity.pdbx_description
1 polymer ?
#
loop_
_entity_poly.entity_id
_entity_poly.type
_entity_poly.pdbx_seq_one_letter_code
_entity_poly.pdbx_strand_id
1 'polypeptide(L)'
;MDDQLSDSISEEDARPTGRDTTAGDVIRIATLWVAAGALFKLFAGSPNDLPPMVRDWYSDPTLTFKLAVAVELCIVTLGLFRPRMAWIPLVLLYGLFDYVLFPLVKEGADSCGCMGS
;
A
#
# COMPACT_ATOMS: atom_id res chain seq x y z
N MET A 1 -43.66 -39.12 -19.78
CA MET A 1 -43.63 -37.67 -20.09
C MET A 1 -43.21 -36.99 -18.79
N ASP A 2 -42.12 -37.48 -18.20
CA ASP A 2 -41.81 -37.32 -16.76
C ASP A 2 -40.30 -37.21 -16.48
N ASP A 3 -39.42 -37.60 -17.42
CA ASP A 3 -37.96 -37.55 -17.25
C ASP A 3 -37.32 -36.16 -17.46
N GLN A 4 -38.06 -35.17 -17.97
CA GLN A 4 -37.51 -33.84 -18.28
C GLN A 4 -37.78 -32.79 -17.18
N LEU A 5 -38.52 -33.14 -16.12
CA LEU A 5 -38.89 -32.18 -15.05
C LEU A 5 -38.00 -32.33 -13.79
N SER A 6 -37.22 -33.41 -13.69
CA SER A 6 -36.38 -33.69 -12.52
C SER A 6 -34.96 -33.12 -12.64
N ASP A 7 -34.45 -32.93 -13.85
CA ASP A 7 -33.13 -32.32 -14.08
C ASP A 7 -33.13 -30.79 -13.96
N SER A 8 -34.31 -30.15 -13.89
CA SER A 8 -34.43 -28.69 -13.80
C SER A 8 -34.46 -28.13 -12.38
N ILE A 9 -34.34 -28.96 -11.32
CA ILE A 9 -34.55 -28.53 -9.92
C ILE A 9 -33.31 -28.64 -9.01
N SER A 10 -32.15 -29.16 -9.45
CA SER A 10 -31.02 -29.38 -8.51
C SER A 10 -29.67 -28.74 -8.82
N GLU A 11 -29.51 -27.95 -9.88
CA GLU A 11 -28.27 -27.21 -10.13
C GLU A 11 -28.43 -25.69 -10.22
N GLU A 12 -29.63 -25.20 -9.91
CA GLU A 12 -29.91 -23.79 -9.67
C GLU A 12 -29.81 -23.52 -8.16
N ASP A 13 -28.60 -23.33 -7.62
CA ASP A 13 -28.28 -22.40 -6.51
C ASP A 13 -26.93 -22.72 -5.81
N ALA A 14 -25.85 -22.64 -6.56
CA ALA A 14 -24.53 -22.33 -5.99
C ALA A 14 -23.97 -21.09 -6.68
N ARG A 15 -24.78 -20.02 -6.73
CA ARG A 15 -24.25 -18.71 -7.10
C ARG A 15 -23.49 -18.19 -5.89
N PRO A 16 -22.15 -18.06 -5.91
CA PRO A 16 -21.46 -17.35 -4.84
C PRO A 16 -21.96 -15.90 -4.86
N THR A 17 -22.88 -15.59 -3.94
CA THR A 17 -23.35 -14.24 -3.63
C THR A 17 -22.28 -13.54 -2.79
N GLY A 18 -21.10 -13.36 -3.37
CA GLY A 18 -19.91 -12.86 -2.68
C GLY A 18 -19.39 -11.58 -3.31
N ARG A 19 -20.10 -10.47 -3.08
CA ARG A 19 -19.66 -9.06 -3.24
C ARG A 19 -18.38 -8.83 -4.08
N ASP A 20 -18.57 -8.28 -5.27
CA ASP A 20 -17.51 -7.72 -6.15
C ASP A 20 -16.82 -6.44 -5.57
N THR A 21 -16.86 -6.26 -4.25
CA THR A 21 -16.42 -5.05 -3.52
C THR A 21 -15.01 -5.16 -2.93
N THR A 22 -14.39 -6.35 -2.96
CA THR A 22 -13.13 -6.66 -2.28
C THR A 22 -11.92 -5.88 -2.80
N ALA A 23 -11.74 -5.75 -4.12
CA ALA A 23 -10.54 -5.12 -4.67
C ALA A 23 -10.43 -3.62 -4.36
N GLY A 24 -11.56 -2.90 -4.43
CA GLY A 24 -11.61 -1.47 -4.10
C GLY A 24 -11.31 -1.21 -2.63
N ASP A 25 -11.83 -2.07 -1.75
CA ASP A 25 -11.64 -1.94 -0.30
C ASP A 25 -10.20 -2.26 0.12
N VAL A 26 -9.55 -3.26 -0.49
CA VAL A 26 -8.13 -3.54 -0.26
C VAL A 26 -7.26 -2.32 -0.63
N ILE A 27 -7.51 -1.70 -1.79
CA ILE A 27 -6.75 -0.51 -2.20
C ILE A 27 -6.98 0.63 -1.22
N ARG A 28 -8.21 0.84 -0.72
CA ARG A 28 -8.50 1.87 0.27
C ARG A 28 -7.78 1.60 1.60
N ILE A 29 -7.81 0.37 2.10
CA ILE A 29 -7.11 0.00 3.34
C ILE A 29 -5.61 0.23 3.20
N ALA A 30 -5.02 -0.22 2.09
CA ALA A 30 -3.61 0.00 1.81
C ALA A 30 -3.31 1.51 1.65
N THR A 31 -4.19 2.27 1.01
CA THR A 31 -4.09 3.74 0.92
C THR A 31 -4.12 4.40 2.30
N LEU A 32 -5.01 3.95 3.20
CA LEU A 32 -5.10 4.47 4.56
C LEU A 32 -3.83 4.17 5.37
N TRP A 33 -3.21 3.01 5.15
CA TRP A 33 -1.92 2.69 5.75
C TRP A 33 -0.80 3.63 5.28
N VAL A 34 -0.71 3.88 3.97
CA VAL A 34 0.22 4.87 3.42
C VAL A 34 -0.07 6.26 3.98
N ALA A 35 -1.35 6.63 4.14
CA ALA A 35 -1.74 7.90 4.74
C ALA A 35 -1.26 8.03 6.18
N ALA A 36 -1.39 6.98 6.99
CA ALA A 36 -0.87 6.96 8.35
C ALA A 36 0.66 7.19 8.37
N GLY A 37 1.41 6.51 7.50
CA GLY A 37 2.85 6.71 7.36
C GLY A 37 3.23 8.12 6.90
N ALA A 38 2.51 8.69 5.94
CA ALA A 38 2.74 10.04 5.44
C ALA A 38 2.46 11.11 6.50
N LEU A 39 1.36 10.95 7.26
CA LEU A 39 1.03 11.84 8.37
C LEU A 39 2.06 11.72 9.49
N PHE A 40 2.50 10.51 9.82
CA PHE A 40 3.59 10.32 10.77
C PHE A 40 4.85 11.09 10.33
N LYS A 41 5.28 10.94 9.07
CA LYS A 41 6.43 11.69 8.53
C LYS A 41 6.22 13.20 8.54
N LEU A 42 4.99 13.67 8.29
CA LEU A 42 4.66 15.09 8.25
C LEU A 42 4.74 15.75 9.64
N PHE A 43 4.34 15.04 10.69
CA PHE A 43 4.22 15.61 12.05
C PHE A 43 5.36 15.22 12.99
N ALA A 44 5.93 14.02 12.85
CA ALA A 44 6.90 13.45 13.78
C ALA A 44 8.20 12.99 13.12
N GLY A 45 8.26 12.91 11.79
CA GLY A 45 9.44 12.43 11.08
C GLY A 45 10.54 13.48 10.90
N SER A 46 11.77 13.00 10.83
CA SER A 46 12.97 13.77 10.57
C SER A 46 13.69 13.26 9.32
N PRO A 47 14.38 14.13 8.55
CA PRO A 47 15.28 13.68 7.48
C PRO A 47 16.35 12.69 7.94
N ASN A 48 16.71 12.71 9.23
CA ASN A 48 17.68 11.76 9.80
C ASN A 48 17.13 10.34 9.95
N ASP A 49 15.80 10.17 9.91
CA ASP A 49 15.16 8.87 9.93
C ASP A 49 15.21 8.17 8.56
N LEU A 50 15.77 8.82 7.53
CA LEU A 50 16.00 8.14 6.26
C LEU A 50 17.04 7.02 6.44
N PRO A 51 16.81 5.84 5.86
CA PRO A 51 17.79 4.77 5.92
C PRO A 51 19.10 5.19 5.23
N PRO A 52 20.26 4.69 5.69
CA PRO A 52 21.57 5.10 5.19
C PRO A 52 21.68 5.03 3.66
N MET A 53 21.14 3.95 3.08
CA MET A 53 21.13 3.72 1.63
C MET A 53 20.42 4.84 0.83
N VAL A 54 19.41 5.49 1.42
CA VAL A 54 18.69 6.61 0.79
C VAL A 54 19.42 7.93 1.01
N ARG A 55 20.07 8.10 2.18
CA ARG A 55 20.90 9.28 2.47
C ARG A 55 22.13 9.36 1.56
N ASP A 56 22.74 8.23 1.24
CA ASP A 56 23.96 8.19 0.43
C ASP A 56 23.69 8.41 -1.07
N TRP A 57 22.47 8.15 -1.54
CA TRP A 57 22.08 8.36 -2.93
C TRP A 57 21.70 9.80 -3.28
N TYR A 58 21.31 10.61 -2.30
CA TYR A 58 20.81 11.96 -2.55
C TYR A 58 21.58 13.00 -1.73
N SER A 59 22.04 14.05 -2.41
CA SER A 59 22.90 15.10 -1.82
C SER A 59 22.22 15.96 -0.75
N ASP A 60 20.89 15.99 -0.69
CA ASP A 60 20.11 16.70 0.34
C ASP A 60 19.03 15.79 0.96
N PRO A 61 19.28 15.21 2.15
CA PRO A 61 18.32 14.36 2.86
C PRO A 61 17.00 15.07 3.19
N THR A 62 17.03 16.38 3.42
CA THR A 62 15.83 17.16 3.76
C THR A 62 14.92 17.29 2.55
N LEU A 63 15.50 17.56 1.39
CA LEU A 63 14.76 17.65 0.14
C LEU A 63 14.19 16.28 -0.25
N THR A 64 14.98 15.21 -0.12
CA THR A 64 14.52 13.84 -0.37
C THR A 64 13.38 13.44 0.56
N PHE A 65 13.48 13.74 1.85
CA PHE A 65 12.42 13.47 2.83
C PHE A 65 11.12 14.20 2.46
N LYS A 66 11.19 15.51 2.16
CA LYS A 66 10.02 16.29 1.74
C LYS A 66 9.39 15.77 0.46
N LEU A 67 10.22 15.35 -0.50
CA LEU A 67 9.76 14.81 -1.77
C LEU A 67 9.08 13.44 -1.59
N ALA A 68 9.62 12.58 -0.71
CA ALA A 68 9.00 11.31 -0.35
C ALA A 68 7.62 11.52 0.28
N VAL A 69 7.51 12.42 1.26
CA VAL A 69 6.20 12.76 1.89
C VAL A 69 5.22 13.32 0.86
N ALA A 70 5.67 14.20 -0.04
CA ALA A 70 4.83 14.75 -1.09
C ALA A 70 4.30 13.66 -2.04
N VAL A 71 5.16 12.72 -2.45
CA VAL A 71 4.78 11.57 -3.29
C VAL A 71 3.76 10.68 -2.57
N GLU A 72 3.99 10.36 -1.29
CA GLU A 72 3.05 9.56 -0.49
C GLU A 72 1.67 10.24 -0.41
N LEU A 73 1.61 11.55 -0.15
CA LEU A 73 0.36 12.31 -0.10
C LEU A 73 -0.36 12.38 -1.46
N CYS A 74 0.38 12.47 -2.57
CA CYS A 74 -0.19 12.39 -3.92
C CYS A 74 -0.82 11.02 -4.17
N ILE A 75 -0.13 9.93 -3.79
CA ILE A 75 -0.64 8.56 -3.94
C ILE A 75 -1.86 8.34 -3.04
N VAL A 76 -1.85 8.87 -1.81
CA VAL A 76 -2.99 8.80 -0.89
C VAL A 76 -4.21 9.48 -1.48
N THR A 77 -4.02 10.70 -1.99
CA THR A 77 -5.08 11.47 -2.65
C THR A 77 -5.63 10.66 -3.84
N LEU A 78 -4.76 10.12 -4.69
CA LEU A 78 -5.17 9.30 -5.83
C LEU A 78 -5.92 8.02 -5.40
N GLY A 79 -5.48 7.34 -4.34
CA GLY A 79 -6.10 6.12 -3.81
C GLY A 79 -7.49 6.35 -3.23
N LEU A 80 -7.71 7.49 -2.57
CA LEU A 80 -9.00 7.86 -2.02
C LEU A 80 -10.02 8.23 -3.11
N PHE A 81 -9.61 9.04 -4.09
CA PHE A 81 -10.53 9.52 -5.14
C PHE A 81 -10.67 8.56 -6.33
N ARG A 82 -9.61 7.83 -6.70
CA ARG A 82 -9.58 6.89 -7.85
C ARG A 82 -8.77 5.62 -7.55
N PRO A 83 -9.31 4.69 -6.76
CA PRO A 83 -8.59 3.48 -6.33
C PRO A 83 -8.05 2.63 -7.49
N ARG A 84 -8.79 2.51 -8.61
CA ARG A 84 -8.32 1.75 -9.77
C ARG A 84 -7.02 2.28 -10.38
N MET A 85 -6.80 3.59 -10.36
CA MET A 85 -5.57 4.19 -10.89
C MET A 85 -4.41 4.11 -9.90
N ALA A 86 -4.73 4.08 -8.60
CA ALA A 86 -3.73 4.07 -7.54
C ALA A 86 -3.02 2.72 -7.38
N TRP A 87 -3.53 1.63 -7.98
CA TRP A 87 -2.97 0.30 -7.74
C TRP A 87 -1.48 0.18 -8.12
N ILE A 88 -1.08 0.71 -9.30
CA ILE A 88 0.32 0.69 -9.75
C ILE A 88 1.22 1.47 -8.79
N PRO A 89 0.97 2.77 -8.51
CA PRO A 89 1.84 3.51 -7.61
C PRO A 89 1.81 2.96 -6.17
N LEU A 90 0.71 2.38 -5.70
CA LEU A 90 0.67 1.70 -4.40
C LEU A 90 1.64 0.52 -4.37
N VAL A 91 1.54 -0.39 -5.35
CA VAL A 91 2.39 -1.59 -5.42
C VAL A 91 3.86 -1.21 -5.53
N LEU A 92 4.18 -0.19 -6.32
CA LEU A 92 5.55 0.32 -6.42
C LEU A 92 6.05 0.91 -5.11
N LEU A 93 5.21 1.68 -4.40
CA LEU A 93 5.57 2.27 -3.12
C LEU A 93 5.83 1.19 -2.06
N TYR A 94 4.94 0.21 -1.95
CA TYR A 94 5.13 -0.93 -1.03
C TYR A 94 6.34 -1.77 -1.41
N GLY A 95 6.53 -2.07 -2.69
CA GLY A 95 7.70 -2.82 -3.16
C GLY A 95 9.01 -2.10 -2.87
N LEU A 96 9.04 -0.77 -3.01
CA LEU A 96 10.22 0.03 -2.62
C LEU A 96 10.44 -0.01 -1.11
N PHE A 97 9.37 0.06 -0.32
CA PHE A 97 9.44 -0.06 1.14
C PHE A 97 10.00 -1.41 1.56
N ASP A 98 9.49 -2.50 1.00
CA ASP A 98 9.96 -3.87 1.25
C ASP A 98 11.41 -4.06 0.81
N TYR A 99 11.79 -3.49 -0.33
CA TYR A 99 13.17 -3.53 -0.83
C TYR A 99 14.15 -2.86 0.13
N VAL A 100 13.76 -1.73 0.74
CA VAL A 100 14.56 -1.05 1.76
C VAL A 100 14.53 -1.83 3.09
N LEU A 101 13.37 -2.35 3.49
CA LEU A 101 13.19 -3.07 4.75
C LEU A 101 13.98 -4.40 4.79
N PHE A 102 14.06 -5.11 3.66
CA PHE A 102 14.69 -6.42 3.56
C PHE A 102 16.16 -6.48 4.04
N PRO A 103 17.10 -5.60 3.57
CA PRO A 103 18.46 -5.58 4.09
C PRO A 103 18.53 -5.17 5.56
N LEU A 104 17.71 -4.20 5.99
CA LEU A 104 17.66 -3.73 7.38
C LEU A 104 17.24 -4.84 8.35
N VAL A 105 16.23 -5.64 8.00
CA VAL A 105 15.79 -6.79 8.79
C VAL A 105 16.88 -7.87 8.84
N LYS A 106 17.58 -8.10 7.72
CA LYS A 106 18.69 -9.06 7.66
C LYS A 106 19.87 -8.65 8.54
N GLU A 107 20.10 -7.34 8.68
CA GLU A 107 21.14 -6.77 9.54
C GLU A 107 20.70 -6.64 11.01
N GLY A 108 19.43 -6.96 11.31
CA GLY A 108 18.89 -6.90 12.67
C GLY A 108 18.64 -5.48 13.17
N ALA A 109 18.38 -4.52 12.27
CA ALA A 109 18.08 -3.15 12.65
C ALA A 109 16.74 -3.06 13.41
N ASP A 110 16.70 -2.25 14.47
CA ASP A 110 15.51 -2.05 15.30
C ASP A 110 14.39 -1.30 14.56
N SER A 111 14.75 -0.46 13.58
CA SER A 111 13.81 0.29 12.75
C SER A 111 14.38 0.53 11.34
N CYS A 112 13.49 0.57 10.34
CA CYS A 112 13.80 1.04 9.00
C CYS A 112 13.90 2.58 8.89
N GLY A 113 13.52 3.31 9.96
CA GLY A 113 13.49 4.76 10.03
C GLY A 113 12.35 5.42 9.24
N CYS A 114 11.73 4.72 8.29
CA CYS A 114 10.63 5.28 7.49
C CYS A 114 9.34 5.62 8.28
N MET A 115 9.24 5.18 9.54
CA MET A 115 8.21 5.60 10.51
C MET A 115 8.83 6.02 11.86
N GLY A 116 10.01 6.63 11.82
CA GLY A 116 10.75 7.06 13.01
C GLY A 116 11.79 6.04 13.46
N SER A 117 12.71 6.50 14.29
CA SER A 117 13.82 5.73 14.88
C SER A 117 13.68 5.55 16.38
#